data_AF-A0A9Q0T2X3-F1
#
_entry.id   AF-A0A9Q0T2X3-F1
#
_cell.length_a   1.000
_cell.length_b   1.000
_cell.length_c   1.000
_cell.angle_alpha   90.00
_cell.angle_beta   90.00
_cell.angle_gamma   90.00
#
_symmetry.space_group_name_H-M   'P 1'
#
loop_
_entity.id
_entity.type
_entity.pdbx_description
1 polymer ?
#
loop_
_entity_poly.entity_id
_entity_poly.type
_entity_poly.pdbx_seq_one_letter_code
_entity_poly.pdbx_strand_id
1 'polypeptide(L)'
;MCLNLYLFQDAKKGVLFIDFPPVLQLQLKRFEYDFMRDTMVKINDRYEFPIQLDLDKENGKYLSPEADRSVRNLYTLHSVLVHSGGVHGGHYYAFIRPTLSDQWFKFDDERVTKEDTKRALEEQYGGEEELPQTNPGFNNTPFKFTKYSNAYMLVYIRESDKDKIICNVDEKDIAEHLRIRLKKEQEEKEDKRRYKAQAHLYTIIKVARDEDLKEQIGKDIYFDLVDHDKVHNFRIQKQMQFSLFKEEVAKEFGIPVQFQRFWIWAKRQNHTYRPNRPLTPQEEAQSVGQLREVSNKTHNAELKLFLEIELGLDLCPIAPPEKTKEDILLFFKLYDPEKQELRYVGRLFVKSSSKPIEILAKLRKSSSSLVSCVNILIIGPHFE
;
A
#
# COMPACT_ATOMS: atom_id res chain seq x y z
N MET A 1 18.50 38.21 -47.09
CA MET A 1 19.53 39.00 -46.39
C MET A 1 18.96 40.38 -46.08
N CYS A 2 18.64 40.66 -44.81
CA CYS A 2 18.46 42.02 -44.31
C CYS A 2 19.64 42.30 -43.40
N LEU A 3 20.80 42.63 -43.97
CA LEU A 3 22.02 42.88 -43.18
C LEU A 3 22.50 44.34 -43.25
N ASN A 4 21.71 45.25 -43.84
CA ASN A 4 22.10 46.67 -43.98
C ASN A 4 20.96 47.67 -43.77
N LEU A 5 19.98 47.38 -42.91
CA LEU A 5 18.94 48.34 -42.54
C LEU A 5 18.73 48.31 -41.03
N TYR A 6 19.09 49.39 -40.34
CA TYR A 6 18.84 49.61 -38.89
C TYR A 6 17.33 49.87 -38.59
N LEU A 7 16.43 49.38 -39.44
CA LEU A 7 14.99 49.64 -39.40
C LEU A 7 14.23 48.31 -39.59
N PHE A 8 13.10 48.15 -38.91
CA PHE A 8 12.23 47.00 -39.11
C PHE A 8 11.79 46.89 -40.57
N GLN A 9 11.83 45.67 -41.12
CA GLN A 9 11.46 45.37 -42.50
C GLN A 9 10.39 44.30 -42.51
N ASP A 10 9.51 44.37 -43.51
CA ASP A 10 8.57 43.29 -43.78
C ASP A 10 9.33 42.05 -44.24
N ALA A 11 9.04 40.92 -43.59
CA ALA A 11 9.64 39.63 -43.91
C ALA A 11 8.55 38.58 -44.11
N LYS A 12 8.78 37.67 -45.05
CA LYS A 12 7.97 36.46 -45.22
C LYS A 12 8.62 35.32 -44.46
N LYS A 13 7.90 34.75 -43.50
CA LYS A 13 8.33 33.57 -42.73
C LYS A 13 7.50 32.37 -43.17
N GLY A 14 8.17 31.29 -43.55
CA GLY A 14 7.58 30.00 -43.87
C GLY A 14 8.39 28.86 -43.28
N VAL A 15 7.84 27.66 -43.32
CA VAL A 15 8.49 26.42 -42.84
C VAL A 15 8.28 25.35 -43.90
N LEU A 16 9.37 24.68 -44.29
CA LEU A 16 9.37 23.51 -45.17
C LEU A 16 10.20 22.41 -44.51
N PHE A 17 9.88 21.16 -44.82
CA PHE A 17 10.60 20.00 -44.32
C PHE A 17 11.76 19.64 -45.26
N ILE A 18 12.89 19.20 -44.71
CA ILE A 18 14.03 18.70 -45.50
C ILE A 18 13.82 17.21 -45.81
N ASP A 19 13.32 16.47 -44.84
CA ASP A 19 13.00 15.05 -44.92
C ASP A 19 11.86 14.72 -43.94
N PHE A 20 11.36 13.49 -44.03
CA PHE A 20 10.42 12.93 -43.06
C PHE A 20 11.00 11.65 -42.43
N PRO A 21 10.67 11.34 -41.17
CA PRO A 21 11.14 10.12 -40.52
C PRO A 21 10.35 8.88 -40.98
N PRO A 22 10.94 7.66 -40.89
CA PRO A 22 10.21 6.41 -41.18
C PRO A 22 8.97 6.19 -40.29
N VAL A 23 9.02 6.67 -39.03
CA VAL A 23 7.89 6.69 -38.10
C VAL A 23 7.51 8.14 -37.84
N LEU A 24 6.31 8.53 -38.28
CA LEU A 24 5.80 9.89 -38.16
C LEU A 24 4.79 9.96 -37.01
N GLN A 25 5.09 10.77 -36.01
CA GLN A 25 4.21 11.03 -34.87
C GLN A 25 3.58 12.40 -35.02
N LEU A 26 2.25 12.46 -35.12
CA LEU A 26 1.49 13.68 -35.27
C LEU A 26 0.68 13.93 -34.00
N GLN A 27 1.09 14.92 -33.21
CA GLN A 27 0.34 15.37 -32.06
C GLN A 27 -0.73 16.37 -32.50
N LEU A 28 -2.00 16.05 -32.26
CA LEU A 28 -3.10 16.94 -32.55
C LEU A 28 -3.21 17.96 -31.41
N LYS A 29 -3.10 19.25 -31.72
CA LYS A 29 -3.19 20.33 -30.73
C LYS A 29 -4.64 20.53 -30.26
N ARG A 30 -5.15 19.58 -29.47
CA ARG A 30 -6.50 19.60 -28.90
C ARG A 30 -6.61 20.30 -27.56
N PHE A 31 -5.56 20.98 -27.11
CA PHE A 31 -5.58 21.76 -25.88
C PHE A 31 -5.08 23.15 -26.18
N GLU A 32 -5.91 24.14 -25.88
CA GLU A 32 -5.59 25.55 -26.07
C GLU A 32 -6.07 26.37 -24.88
N TYR A 33 -5.49 27.55 -24.74
CA TYR A 33 -5.91 28.51 -23.72
C TYR A 33 -7.05 29.35 -24.28
N ASP A 34 -8.23 29.25 -23.65
CA ASP A 34 -9.36 30.11 -23.96
C ASP A 34 -9.24 31.39 -23.13
N PHE A 35 -8.85 32.48 -23.80
CA PHE A 35 -8.70 33.80 -23.19
C PHE A 35 -10.01 34.37 -22.63
N MET A 36 -11.16 33.99 -23.17
CA MET A 36 -12.47 34.48 -22.68
C MET A 36 -12.88 33.76 -21.39
N ARG A 37 -12.51 32.49 -21.26
CA ARG A 37 -12.80 31.67 -20.09
C ARG A 37 -11.67 31.64 -19.06
N ASP A 38 -10.54 32.28 -19.38
CA ASP A 38 -9.31 32.31 -18.58
C ASP A 38 -8.87 30.91 -18.12
N THR A 39 -8.99 29.93 -19.00
CA THR A 39 -8.73 28.53 -18.68
C THR A 39 -8.31 27.72 -19.89
N MET A 40 -7.63 26.62 -19.64
CA MET A 40 -7.31 25.64 -20.67
C MET A 40 -8.58 24.87 -21.05
N VAL A 41 -8.83 24.75 -22.35
CA VAL A 41 -9.98 24.01 -22.90
C VAL A 41 -9.51 22.88 -23.80
N LYS A 42 -10.29 21.80 -23.85
CA LYS A 42 -10.09 20.72 -24.82
C LYS A 42 -10.93 20.99 -26.07
N ILE A 43 -10.27 21.00 -27.23
CA ILE A 43 -10.89 21.16 -28.54
C ILE A 43 -11.42 19.79 -29.00
N ASN A 44 -12.75 19.65 -28.96
CA ASN A 44 -13.43 18.42 -29.37
C ASN A 44 -13.93 18.46 -30.82
N ASP A 45 -13.57 19.49 -31.59
CA ASP A 45 -13.97 19.66 -32.98
C ASP A 45 -13.57 18.45 -33.84
N ARG A 46 -14.39 18.21 -34.85
CA ARG A 46 -14.20 17.11 -35.79
C ARG A 46 -12.94 17.35 -36.62
N TYR A 47 -11.98 16.45 -36.49
CA TYR A 47 -10.76 16.44 -37.28
C TYR A 47 -10.55 15.05 -37.87
N GLU A 48 -10.63 14.96 -39.19
CA GLU A 48 -10.41 13.72 -39.92
C GLU A 48 -8.91 13.47 -40.13
N PHE A 49 -8.53 12.20 -40.11
CA PHE A 49 -7.18 11.77 -40.45
C PHE A 49 -7.25 10.49 -41.28
N PRO A 50 -6.50 10.40 -42.40
CA PRO A 50 -6.67 9.30 -43.34
C PRO A 50 -5.89 8.05 -42.90
N ILE A 51 -6.33 6.88 -43.36
CA ILE A 51 -5.57 5.62 -43.19
C ILE A 51 -4.23 5.70 -43.94
N GLN A 52 -4.23 6.27 -45.15
CA GLN A 52 -3.03 6.54 -45.94
C GLN A 52 -2.78 8.05 -46.03
N LEU A 53 -1.61 8.47 -45.58
CA LEU A 53 -1.16 9.86 -45.61
C LEU A 53 -0.06 10.01 -46.66
N ASP A 54 -0.37 10.72 -47.72
CA ASP A 54 0.56 11.02 -48.80
C ASP A 54 1.15 12.43 -48.65
N LEU A 55 2.41 12.51 -48.22
CA LEU A 55 3.10 13.78 -48.01
C LEU A 55 3.83 14.32 -49.26
N ASP A 56 3.96 13.52 -50.33
CA ASP A 56 4.48 14.04 -51.62
C ASP A 56 3.37 14.46 -52.57
N LYS A 57 2.09 14.35 -52.17
CA LYS A 57 0.96 14.91 -52.91
C LYS A 57 1.19 16.39 -53.19
N GLU A 58 0.60 16.90 -54.29
CA GLU A 58 0.80 18.28 -54.75
C GLU A 58 2.29 18.61 -55.00
N ASN A 59 3.04 17.65 -55.57
CA ASN A 59 4.46 17.77 -55.92
C ASN A 59 5.39 18.05 -54.71
N GLY A 60 5.11 17.42 -53.57
CA GLY A 60 5.90 17.60 -52.35
C GLY A 60 5.82 19.01 -51.80
N LYS A 61 4.60 19.58 -51.74
CA LYS A 61 4.32 20.95 -51.27
C LYS A 61 4.92 21.27 -49.90
N TYR A 62 5.08 20.26 -49.05
CA TYR A 62 5.63 20.40 -47.70
C TYR A 62 7.16 20.26 -47.65
N LEU A 63 7.80 19.77 -48.72
CA LEU A 63 9.23 19.55 -48.79
C LEU A 63 9.96 20.78 -49.36
N SER A 64 11.20 20.97 -48.91
CA SER A 64 12.12 21.93 -49.51
C SER A 64 12.36 21.57 -50.98
N PRO A 65 12.58 22.55 -51.87
CA PRO A 65 13.03 22.28 -53.24
C PRO A 65 14.33 21.46 -53.30
N GLU A 66 15.21 21.57 -52.29
CA GLU A 66 16.46 20.79 -52.21
C GLU A 66 16.32 19.45 -51.48
N ALA A 67 15.11 19.08 -51.04
CA ALA A 67 14.88 17.83 -50.33
C ALA A 67 15.17 16.61 -51.21
N ASP A 68 15.69 15.54 -50.60
CA ASP A 68 15.82 14.26 -51.29
C ASP A 68 14.43 13.65 -51.55
N ARG A 69 14.16 13.35 -52.83
CA ARG A 69 12.91 12.76 -53.32
C ARG A 69 13.09 11.32 -53.80
N SER A 70 14.23 10.70 -53.50
CA SER A 70 14.52 9.31 -53.85
C SER A 70 13.59 8.31 -53.15
N VAL A 71 13.08 8.67 -51.97
CA VAL A 71 12.17 7.85 -51.15
C VAL A 71 10.77 8.47 -51.14
N ARG A 72 9.75 7.64 -51.38
CA ARG A 72 8.34 8.05 -51.35
C ARG A 72 7.86 8.24 -49.90
N ASN A 73 7.32 9.42 -49.60
CA ASN A 73 6.71 9.75 -48.31
C ASN A 73 5.22 9.38 -48.28
N LEU A 74 4.94 8.10 -48.54
CA LEU A 74 3.62 7.50 -48.36
C LEU A 74 3.58 6.75 -47.03
N TYR A 75 2.61 7.10 -46.20
CA TYR A 75 2.51 6.60 -44.84
C TYR A 75 1.18 5.87 -44.61
N THR A 76 1.23 4.80 -43.81
CA THR A 76 0.06 4.07 -43.34
C THR A 76 -0.12 4.28 -41.84
N LEU A 77 -1.36 4.56 -41.41
CA LEU A 77 -1.71 4.82 -40.01
C LEU A 77 -1.50 3.57 -39.14
N HIS A 78 -0.56 3.60 -38.22
CA HIS A 78 -0.26 2.49 -37.33
C HIS A 78 -1.05 2.54 -36.01
N SER A 79 -1.20 3.73 -35.42
CA SER A 79 -1.86 3.88 -34.12
C SER A 79 -2.62 5.18 -33.98
N VAL A 80 -3.70 5.12 -33.21
CA VAL A 80 -4.53 6.26 -32.80
C VAL A 80 -4.57 6.27 -31.28
N LEU A 81 -3.88 7.22 -30.66
CA LEU A 81 -3.95 7.45 -29.22
C LEU A 81 -5.12 8.38 -28.94
N VAL A 82 -5.97 7.98 -28.01
CA VAL A 82 -7.23 8.66 -27.72
C VAL A 82 -7.22 9.19 -26.30
N HIS A 83 -7.73 10.40 -26.13
CA HIS A 83 -7.98 10.99 -24.82
C HIS A 83 -9.49 11.19 -24.63
N SER A 84 -10.04 10.53 -23.62
CA SER A 84 -11.42 10.69 -23.19
C SER A 84 -11.49 11.52 -21.92
N GLY A 85 -12.16 12.67 -21.96
CA GLY A 85 -12.30 13.55 -20.80
C GLY A 85 -11.93 15.00 -21.08
N GLY A 86 -11.66 15.75 -20.02
CA GLY A 86 -11.39 17.19 -20.04
C GLY A 86 -9.94 17.51 -19.70
N VAL A 87 -9.67 18.80 -19.50
CA VAL A 87 -8.29 19.28 -19.27
C VAL A 87 -7.70 18.83 -17.93
N HIS A 88 -8.54 18.72 -16.90
CA HIS A 88 -8.09 18.39 -15.54
C HIS A 88 -8.16 16.90 -15.21
N GLY A 89 -8.56 16.06 -16.17
CA GLY A 89 -8.72 14.64 -15.95
C GLY A 89 -9.37 13.94 -17.12
N GLY A 90 -8.88 12.74 -17.39
CA GLY A 90 -9.37 11.89 -18.46
C GLY A 90 -8.70 10.53 -18.43
N HIS A 91 -9.03 9.73 -19.43
CA HIS A 91 -8.54 8.38 -19.62
C HIS A 91 -7.87 8.27 -20.98
N TYR A 92 -6.72 7.59 -21.02
CA TYR A 92 -5.95 7.38 -22.24
C TYR A 92 -6.02 5.92 -22.64
N TYR A 93 -6.26 5.69 -23.92
CA TYR A 93 -6.22 4.36 -24.51
C TYR A 93 -5.76 4.47 -25.97
N ALA A 94 -5.40 3.36 -26.59
CA ALA A 94 -4.87 3.37 -27.94
C ALA A 94 -5.55 2.32 -28.83
N PHE A 95 -5.82 2.69 -30.08
CA PHE A 95 -6.07 1.73 -31.14
C PHE A 95 -4.77 1.50 -31.90
N ILE A 96 -4.36 0.24 -32.05
CA ILE A 96 -3.09 -0.13 -32.68
C ILE A 96 -3.34 -1.25 -33.69
N ARG A 97 -2.61 -1.20 -34.81
CA ARG A 97 -2.50 -2.28 -35.80
C ARG A 97 -1.09 -2.88 -35.75
N PRO A 98 -0.80 -3.86 -34.86
CA PRO A 98 0.57 -4.30 -34.60
C PRO A 98 1.31 -4.81 -35.83
N THR A 99 0.59 -5.40 -36.78
CA THR A 99 1.14 -5.93 -38.04
C THR A 99 0.80 -5.07 -39.27
N LEU A 100 0.20 -3.89 -39.07
CA LEU A 100 -0.38 -3.06 -40.13
C LEU A 100 -1.34 -3.85 -41.06
N SER A 101 -1.99 -4.88 -40.53
CA SER A 101 -3.12 -5.56 -41.18
C SER A 101 -4.40 -4.73 -41.05
N ASP A 102 -5.54 -5.22 -41.55
CA ASP A 102 -6.81 -4.50 -41.41
C ASP A 102 -7.43 -4.62 -40.00
N GLN A 103 -6.89 -5.48 -39.14
CA GLN A 103 -7.40 -5.69 -37.79
C GLN A 103 -6.87 -4.64 -36.82
N TRP A 104 -7.80 -3.92 -36.19
CA TRP A 104 -7.50 -3.02 -35.08
C TRP A 104 -7.65 -3.72 -33.73
N PHE A 105 -6.82 -3.29 -32.78
CA PHE A 105 -6.92 -3.69 -31.39
C PHE A 105 -6.99 -2.44 -30.52
N LYS A 106 -7.95 -2.39 -29.61
CA LYS A 106 -8.03 -1.38 -28.56
C LYS A 106 -7.28 -1.87 -27.34
N PHE A 107 -6.27 -1.12 -26.95
CA PHE A 107 -5.47 -1.29 -25.73
C PHE A 107 -5.98 -0.31 -24.69
N ASP A 108 -6.74 -0.83 -23.73
CA ASP A 108 -7.40 -0.09 -22.65
C ASP A 108 -6.92 -0.68 -21.31
N ASP A 109 -5.79 -0.15 -20.82
CA ASP A 109 -5.05 -0.66 -19.65
C ASP A 109 -4.78 -2.18 -19.71
N GLU A 110 -5.41 -2.95 -18.83
CA GLU A 110 -5.28 -4.40 -18.72
C GLU A 110 -6.09 -5.17 -19.77
N ARG A 111 -6.93 -4.48 -20.56
CA ARG A 111 -7.85 -5.10 -21.52
C ARG A 111 -7.42 -4.80 -22.96
N VAL A 112 -7.32 -5.87 -23.75
CA VAL A 112 -7.09 -5.78 -25.20
C VAL A 112 -8.27 -6.39 -25.93
N THR A 113 -8.97 -5.59 -26.73
CA THR A 113 -10.13 -6.04 -27.53
C THR A 113 -9.90 -5.83 -29.02
N LYS A 114 -10.49 -6.70 -29.85
CA LYS A 114 -10.55 -6.48 -31.29
C LYS A 114 -11.63 -5.46 -31.60
N GLU A 115 -11.33 -4.51 -32.48
CA GLU A 115 -12.27 -3.48 -32.91
C GLU A 115 -12.26 -3.37 -34.44
N ASP A 116 -13.33 -2.78 -34.98
CA ASP A 116 -13.41 -2.47 -36.40
C ASP A 116 -12.76 -1.12 -36.73
N THR A 117 -12.55 -0.88 -38.03
CA THR A 117 -11.94 0.36 -38.52
C THR A 117 -12.79 1.59 -38.19
N LYS A 118 -14.12 1.47 -38.18
CA LYS A 118 -15.02 2.60 -37.89
C LYS A 118 -14.81 3.11 -36.47
N ARG A 119 -14.72 2.20 -35.49
CA ARG A 119 -14.46 2.52 -34.08
C ARG A 119 -13.05 3.07 -33.86
N ALA A 120 -12.05 2.48 -34.51
CA ALA A 120 -10.66 2.91 -34.36
C ALA A 120 -10.36 4.25 -35.04
N LEU A 121 -11.12 4.60 -36.09
CA LEU A 121 -10.87 5.76 -36.95
C LEU A 121 -11.98 6.81 -36.85
N GLU A 122 -13.14 6.54 -37.45
CA GLU A 122 -14.21 7.52 -37.65
C GLU A 122 -14.78 8.03 -36.33
N GLU A 123 -14.96 7.14 -35.36
CA GLU A 123 -15.47 7.52 -34.04
C GLU A 123 -14.46 8.37 -33.24
N GLN A 124 -13.20 8.43 -33.67
CA GLN A 124 -12.12 9.17 -32.99
C GLN A 124 -11.86 10.56 -33.59
N TYR A 125 -12.61 10.98 -34.61
CA TYR A 125 -12.48 12.32 -35.20
C TYR A 125 -12.93 13.44 -34.25
N GLY A 126 -13.78 13.14 -33.26
CA GLY A 126 -14.47 14.14 -32.45
C GLY A 126 -15.72 14.69 -33.16
N GLY A 127 -16.18 15.85 -32.73
CA GLY A 127 -17.41 16.50 -33.20
C GLY A 127 -18.63 16.15 -32.35
N GLU A 128 -19.81 16.47 -32.90
CA GLU A 128 -21.11 16.14 -32.30
C GLU A 128 -21.62 14.80 -32.81
N GLU A 129 -22.25 14.03 -31.93
CA GLU A 129 -22.97 12.81 -32.26
C GLU A 129 -24.47 13.00 -32.08
N GLU A 130 -25.24 12.55 -33.06
CA GLU A 130 -26.70 12.54 -33.01
C GLU A 130 -27.17 11.16 -32.55
N LEU A 131 -28.00 11.11 -31.51
CA LEU A 131 -28.61 9.84 -31.10
C LEU A 131 -29.74 9.45 -32.08
N PRO A 132 -29.87 8.15 -32.44
CA PRO A 132 -30.98 7.69 -33.25
C PRO A 132 -32.31 7.96 -32.53
N GLN A 133 -33.32 8.40 -33.29
CA GLN A 133 -34.63 8.72 -32.75
C GLN A 133 -35.26 7.48 -32.10
N THR A 134 -35.59 7.58 -30.82
CA THR A 134 -36.18 6.47 -30.06
C THR A 134 -37.65 6.20 -30.38
N ASN A 135 -38.33 7.09 -31.13
CA ASN A 135 -39.74 6.94 -31.54
C ASN A 135 -39.98 7.44 -32.98
N PRO A 136 -40.26 6.57 -33.96
CA PRO A 136 -40.62 6.98 -35.32
C PRO A 136 -42.06 7.51 -35.33
N GLY A 137 -42.24 8.80 -35.02
CA GLY A 137 -43.56 9.44 -35.04
C GLY A 137 -43.66 10.83 -34.40
N PHE A 138 -42.64 11.28 -33.66
CA PHE A 138 -42.57 12.65 -33.11
C PHE A 138 -41.46 13.44 -33.81
N ASN A 139 -41.81 14.55 -34.47
CA ASN A 139 -40.88 15.46 -35.13
C ASN A 139 -40.12 16.35 -34.12
N ASN A 140 -39.32 15.74 -33.24
CA ASN A 140 -38.36 16.48 -32.42
C ASN A 140 -37.00 16.51 -33.12
N THR A 141 -36.30 17.64 -33.01
CA THR A 141 -34.91 17.78 -33.47
C THR A 141 -34.02 16.75 -32.75
N PRO A 142 -33.13 16.04 -33.47
CA PRO A 142 -32.24 15.05 -32.85
C PRO A 142 -31.39 15.69 -31.75
N PHE A 143 -31.31 15.03 -30.58
CA PHE A 143 -30.46 15.49 -29.49
C PHE A 143 -28.99 15.26 -29.87
N LYS A 144 -28.21 16.34 -29.93
CA LYS A 144 -26.78 16.31 -30.24
C LYS A 144 -25.96 16.44 -28.97
N PHE A 145 -24.90 15.65 -28.83
CA PHE A 145 -23.92 15.83 -27.77
C PHE A 145 -22.50 15.81 -28.32
N THR A 146 -21.60 16.58 -27.71
CA THR A 146 -20.19 16.64 -28.11
C THR A 146 -19.44 15.41 -27.63
N LYS A 147 -18.66 14.77 -28.51
CA LYS A 147 -17.79 13.66 -28.14
C LYS A 147 -16.65 14.16 -27.27
N TYR A 148 -16.53 13.60 -26.07
CA TYR A 148 -15.43 13.88 -25.14
C TYR A 148 -14.22 12.96 -25.35
N SER A 149 -14.36 11.96 -26.22
CA SER A 149 -13.31 11.04 -26.65
C SER A 149 -12.92 11.32 -28.10
N ASN A 150 -11.64 11.61 -28.35
CA ASN A 150 -11.12 11.83 -29.69
C ASN A 150 -9.60 11.61 -29.75
N ALA A 151 -9.10 11.40 -30.96
CA ALA A 151 -7.69 11.19 -31.21
C ALA A 151 -6.87 12.39 -30.73
N TYR A 152 -5.82 12.11 -29.97
CA TYR A 152 -4.87 13.09 -29.43
C TYR A 152 -3.51 12.99 -30.14
N MET A 153 -3.10 11.79 -30.51
CA MET A 153 -1.85 11.56 -31.23
C MET A 153 -2.02 10.44 -32.25
N LEU A 154 -1.43 10.62 -33.42
CA LEU A 154 -1.45 9.65 -34.51
C LEU A 154 -0.03 9.18 -34.76
N VAL A 155 0.12 7.88 -35.01
CA VAL A 155 1.40 7.28 -35.42
C VAL A 155 1.23 6.70 -36.80
N TYR A 156 2.08 7.13 -37.73
CA TYR A 156 2.13 6.71 -39.11
C TYR A 156 3.47 6.04 -39.40
N ILE A 157 3.48 5.02 -40.25
CA ILE A 157 4.69 4.30 -40.67
C ILE A 157 4.84 4.44 -42.18
N ARG A 158 6.03 4.82 -42.66
CA ARG A 158 6.33 4.91 -44.08
C ARG A 158 6.26 3.53 -44.72
N GLU A 159 5.56 3.40 -45.84
CA GLU A 159 5.35 2.10 -46.50
C GLU A 159 6.67 1.43 -46.89
N SER A 160 7.66 2.17 -47.40
CA SER A 160 8.96 1.60 -47.79
C SER A 160 9.81 1.09 -46.64
N ASP A 161 9.54 1.52 -45.40
CA ASP A 161 10.27 1.13 -44.20
C ASP A 161 9.50 0.12 -43.34
N LYS A 162 8.30 -0.29 -43.78
CA LYS A 162 7.38 -1.17 -43.05
C LYS A 162 8.05 -2.43 -42.53
N ASP A 163 8.73 -3.18 -43.40
CA ASP A 163 9.29 -4.49 -43.04
C ASP A 163 10.47 -4.39 -42.06
N LYS A 164 11.17 -3.24 -42.05
CA LYS A 164 12.26 -2.98 -41.10
C LYS A 164 11.72 -2.61 -39.72
N ILE A 165 10.59 -1.91 -39.68
CA ILE A 165 9.98 -1.41 -38.43
C ILE A 165 9.10 -2.49 -37.79
N ILE A 166 8.32 -3.21 -38.58
CA ILE A 166 7.39 -4.25 -38.15
C ILE A 166 8.02 -5.62 -38.41
N CYS A 167 9.20 -5.83 -37.84
CA CYS A 167 9.89 -7.10 -37.88
C CYS A 167 9.44 -8.03 -36.73
N ASN A 168 9.57 -9.34 -36.94
CA ASN A 168 9.30 -10.31 -35.88
C ASN A 168 10.46 -10.28 -34.88
N VAL A 169 10.12 -10.19 -33.59
CA VAL A 169 11.08 -10.24 -32.47
C VAL A 169 10.82 -11.52 -31.68
N ASP A 170 11.86 -12.33 -31.48
CA ASP A 170 11.82 -13.58 -30.72
C ASP A 170 12.70 -13.53 -29.45
N GLU A 171 12.70 -14.62 -28.66
CA GLU A 171 13.50 -14.68 -27.43
C GLU A 171 15.01 -14.60 -27.64
N LYS A 172 15.50 -14.87 -28.85
CA LYS A 172 16.92 -14.83 -29.21
C LYS A 172 17.39 -13.40 -29.47
N ASP A 173 16.46 -12.50 -29.84
CA ASP A 173 16.72 -11.07 -29.97
C ASP A 173 16.91 -10.39 -28.60
N ILE A 174 16.46 -11.03 -27.52
CA ILE A 174 16.61 -10.54 -26.15
C ILE A 174 17.97 -11.00 -25.59
N ALA A 175 18.84 -10.03 -25.28
CA ALA A 175 20.16 -10.30 -24.71
C ALA A 175 20.10 -11.20 -23.47
N GLU A 176 20.99 -12.20 -23.41
CA GLU A 176 20.98 -13.25 -22.39
C GLU A 176 21.00 -12.71 -20.95
N HIS A 177 21.83 -11.69 -20.69
CA HIS A 177 21.94 -11.08 -19.36
C HIS A 177 20.62 -10.44 -18.89
N LEU A 178 19.79 -9.92 -19.81
CA LEU A 178 18.46 -9.40 -19.48
C LEU A 178 17.50 -10.53 -19.14
N ARG A 179 17.52 -11.64 -19.89
CA ARG A 179 16.67 -12.81 -19.63
C ARG A 179 16.93 -13.38 -18.24
N ILE A 180 18.21 -13.55 -17.88
CA ILE A 180 18.62 -14.05 -16.56
C ILE A 180 18.12 -13.10 -15.46
N ARG A 181 18.36 -11.79 -15.63
CA ARG A 181 17.95 -10.78 -14.64
C ARG A 181 16.44 -10.74 -14.44
N LEU A 182 15.66 -10.69 -15.52
CA LEU A 182 14.19 -10.62 -15.45
C LEU A 182 13.59 -11.89 -14.83
N LYS A 183 14.16 -13.06 -15.13
CA LYS A 183 13.73 -14.32 -14.50
C LYS A 183 13.97 -14.29 -12.99
N LYS A 184 15.14 -13.83 -12.55
CA LYS A 184 15.46 -13.68 -11.12
C LYS A 184 14.53 -12.68 -10.43
N GLU A 185 14.26 -11.53 -11.05
CA GLU A 185 13.33 -10.53 -10.51
C GLU A 185 11.90 -11.08 -10.38
N GLN A 186 11.45 -11.90 -11.33
CA GLN A 186 10.15 -12.57 -11.28
C GLN A 186 10.08 -13.60 -10.14
N GLU A 187 11.10 -14.44 -9.99
CA GLU A 187 11.22 -15.42 -8.89
C GLU A 187 11.19 -14.71 -7.53
N GLU A 188 11.97 -13.64 -7.35
CA GLU A 188 11.97 -12.83 -6.12
C GLU A 188 10.61 -12.18 -5.83
N LYS A 189 9.90 -11.73 -6.86
CA LYS A 189 8.56 -11.13 -6.74
C LYS A 189 7.54 -12.20 -6.32
N GLU A 190 7.62 -13.39 -6.88
CA GLU A 190 6.77 -14.52 -6.51
C GLU A 190 7.04 -14.99 -5.08
N ASP A 191 8.30 -15.08 -4.66
CA ASP A 191 8.66 -15.40 -3.29
C ASP A 191 8.19 -14.34 -2.30
N LYS A 192 8.35 -13.05 -2.62
CA LYS A 192 7.76 -11.97 -1.81
C LYS A 192 6.24 -12.07 -1.74
N ARG A 193 5.56 -12.43 -2.84
CA ARG A 193 4.11 -12.63 -2.88
C ARG A 193 3.70 -13.82 -2.01
N ARG A 194 4.41 -14.94 -2.09
CA ARG A 194 4.22 -16.13 -1.24
C ARG A 194 4.44 -15.80 0.23
N TYR A 195 5.52 -15.09 0.55
CA TYR A 195 5.80 -14.65 1.92
C TYR A 195 4.70 -13.75 2.47
N LYS A 196 4.25 -12.73 1.72
CA LYS A 196 3.11 -11.87 2.13
C LYS A 196 1.82 -12.68 2.28
N ALA A 197 1.57 -13.61 1.36
CA ALA A 197 0.43 -14.52 1.42
C ALA A 197 0.53 -15.51 2.59
N GLN A 198 1.70 -15.80 3.16
CA GLN A 198 1.81 -16.60 4.38
C GLN A 198 1.82 -15.73 5.64
N ALA A 199 2.40 -14.53 5.59
CA ALA A 199 2.53 -13.65 6.74
C ALA A 199 1.19 -13.29 7.38
N HIS A 200 0.12 -13.12 6.59
CA HIS A 200 -1.22 -12.82 7.12
C HIS A 200 -1.81 -13.96 7.97
N LEU A 201 -1.27 -15.19 7.88
CA LEU A 201 -1.71 -16.35 8.67
C LEU A 201 -1.06 -16.40 10.06
N TYR A 202 -0.01 -15.62 10.31
CA TYR A 202 0.71 -15.58 11.58
C TYR A 202 0.37 -14.32 12.37
N THR A 203 0.57 -14.38 13.67
CA THR A 203 0.51 -13.24 14.59
C THR A 203 1.65 -13.31 15.58
N ILE A 204 2.00 -12.15 16.14
CA ILE A 204 3.00 -12.04 17.19
C ILE A 204 2.27 -11.93 18.53
N ILE A 205 2.66 -12.75 19.50
CA ILE A 205 2.26 -12.65 20.90
C ILE A 205 3.47 -12.22 21.70
N LYS A 206 3.33 -11.15 22.47
CA LYS A 206 4.39 -10.62 23.33
C LYS A 206 4.11 -11.05 24.77
N VAL A 207 5.04 -11.76 25.40
CA VAL A 207 4.84 -12.31 26.75
C VAL A 207 5.87 -11.70 27.70
N ALA A 208 5.39 -10.94 28.67
CA ALA A 208 6.20 -10.36 29.73
C ALA A 208 6.12 -11.21 31.02
N ARG A 209 7.23 -11.31 31.75
CA ARG A 209 7.37 -12.02 33.02
C ARG A 209 7.92 -11.11 34.11
N ASP A 210 7.92 -11.60 35.35
CA ASP A 210 8.49 -10.88 36.49
C ASP A 210 9.99 -10.55 36.29
N GLU A 211 10.74 -11.38 35.56
CA GLU A 211 12.13 -11.11 35.19
C GLU A 211 12.27 -9.87 34.30
N ASP A 212 11.41 -9.73 33.28
CA ASP A 212 11.43 -8.58 32.37
C ASP A 212 11.14 -7.27 33.13
N LEU A 213 10.19 -7.32 34.06
CA LEU A 213 9.87 -6.19 34.94
C LEU A 213 11.07 -5.81 35.83
N LYS A 214 11.76 -6.81 36.39
CA LYS A 214 12.95 -6.60 37.23
C LYS A 214 14.11 -6.00 36.45
N GLU A 215 14.28 -6.39 35.19
CA GLU A 215 15.38 -5.92 34.35
C GLU A 215 15.18 -4.50 33.83
N GLN A 216 13.93 -4.12 33.54
CA GLN A 216 13.60 -2.86 32.84
C GLN A 216 13.18 -1.72 33.77
N ILE A 217 12.50 -2.00 34.89
CA ILE A 217 12.03 -0.97 35.82
C ILE A 217 13.23 -0.25 36.44
N GLY A 218 13.25 1.08 36.31
CA GLY A 218 14.30 1.95 36.87
C GLY A 218 15.47 2.25 35.94
N LYS A 219 15.54 1.60 34.79
CA LYS A 219 16.52 1.88 33.73
C LYS A 219 15.89 2.70 32.61
N ASP A 220 15.24 2.01 31.67
CA ASP A 220 14.65 2.61 30.48
C ASP A 220 13.16 2.96 30.69
N ILE A 221 12.56 2.49 31.79
CA ILE A 221 11.12 2.61 32.04
C ILE A 221 10.84 2.98 33.49
N TYR A 222 10.19 4.12 33.65
CA TYR A 222 9.78 4.63 34.96
C TYR A 222 8.27 4.50 35.16
N PHE A 223 7.48 4.83 34.14
CA PHE A 223 6.04 4.93 34.26
C PHE A 223 5.30 3.64 33.90
N ASP A 224 5.64 2.98 32.80
CA ASP A 224 5.11 1.65 32.49
C ASP A 224 5.80 0.53 33.30
N LEU A 225 5.28 -0.70 33.21
CA LEU A 225 5.90 -1.86 33.86
C LEU A 225 6.95 -2.53 32.96
N VAL A 226 6.75 -2.48 31.64
CA VAL A 226 7.63 -3.15 30.66
C VAL A 226 7.47 -2.52 29.28
N ASP A 227 8.56 -2.50 28.51
CA ASP A 227 8.61 -2.15 27.10
C ASP A 227 8.43 -3.45 26.34
N HIS A 228 7.28 -3.57 25.70
CA HIS A 228 6.89 -4.79 24.99
C HIS A 228 7.74 -5.03 23.74
N ASP A 229 8.52 -4.05 23.27
CA ASP A 229 9.43 -4.29 22.15
C ASP A 229 10.72 -5.00 22.59
N LYS A 230 10.98 -5.05 23.90
CA LYS A 230 12.13 -5.73 24.52
C LYS A 230 11.77 -7.06 25.20
N VAL A 231 10.49 -7.45 25.22
CA VAL A 231 10.08 -8.77 25.76
C VAL A 231 10.13 -9.85 24.71
N HIS A 232 10.05 -11.11 25.13
CA HIS A 232 10.08 -12.24 24.21
C HIS A 232 8.83 -12.29 23.31
N ASN A 233 9.07 -12.52 22.02
CA ASN A 233 8.06 -12.48 20.96
C ASN A 233 7.84 -13.87 20.37
N PHE A 234 6.61 -14.36 20.45
CA PHE A 234 6.21 -15.64 19.85
C PHE A 234 5.50 -15.39 18.52
N ARG A 235 6.06 -15.88 17.41
CA ARG A 235 5.41 -15.86 16.09
C ARG A 235 4.61 -17.14 15.89
N ILE A 236 3.29 -17.05 16.05
CA ILE A 236 2.38 -18.20 16.09
C ILE A 236 1.32 -18.11 15.00
N GLN A 237 0.87 -19.25 14.47
CA GLN A 237 -0.24 -19.30 13.53
C GLN A 237 -1.54 -18.85 14.21
N LYS A 238 -2.33 -17.99 13.56
CA LYS A 238 -3.59 -17.47 14.11
C LYS A 238 -4.59 -18.59 14.46
N GLN A 239 -4.58 -19.68 13.70
CA GLN A 239 -5.45 -20.85 13.91
C GLN A 239 -4.98 -21.80 15.01
N MET A 240 -3.76 -21.61 15.56
CA MET A 240 -3.26 -22.44 16.65
C MET A 240 -4.14 -22.25 17.88
N GLN A 241 -4.51 -23.35 18.54
CA GLN A 241 -5.24 -23.30 19.80
C GLN A 241 -4.37 -22.71 20.91
N PHE A 242 -4.93 -21.88 21.78
CA PHE A 242 -4.16 -21.23 22.83
C PHE A 242 -3.54 -22.23 23.81
N SER A 243 -4.15 -23.40 24.02
CA SER A 243 -3.56 -24.51 24.78
C SER A 243 -2.22 -24.99 24.20
N LEU A 244 -2.11 -25.10 22.88
CA LEU A 244 -0.85 -25.46 22.21
C LEU A 244 0.18 -24.33 22.32
N PHE A 245 -0.27 -23.07 22.32
CA PHE A 245 0.62 -21.95 22.59
C PHE A 245 1.22 -22.02 24.01
N LYS A 246 0.46 -22.45 25.03
CA LYS A 246 1.01 -22.67 26.38
C LYS A 246 2.14 -23.70 26.39
N GLU A 247 2.06 -24.74 25.55
CA GLU A 247 3.14 -25.73 25.39
C GLU A 247 4.39 -25.12 24.76
N GLU A 248 4.23 -24.22 23.77
CA GLU A 248 5.37 -23.49 23.19
C GLU A 248 6.03 -22.57 24.22
N VAL A 249 5.24 -21.89 25.06
CA VAL A 249 5.76 -21.10 26.19
C VAL A 249 6.44 -22.01 27.23
N ALA A 250 5.91 -23.21 27.46
CA ALA A 250 6.51 -24.17 28.39
C ALA A 250 7.88 -24.64 27.91
N LYS A 251 8.04 -24.89 26.61
CA LYS A 251 9.33 -25.26 26.00
C LYS A 251 10.34 -24.13 26.06
N GLU A 252 9.91 -22.91 25.75
CA GLU A 252 10.81 -21.75 25.69
C GLU A 252 11.28 -21.31 27.08
N PHE A 253 10.38 -21.27 28.06
CA PHE A 253 10.71 -20.77 29.41
C PHE A 253 10.95 -21.87 30.45
N GLY A 254 10.73 -23.14 30.11
CA GLY A 254 10.88 -24.26 31.05
C GLY A 254 9.79 -24.34 32.12
N ILE A 255 8.60 -23.78 31.85
CA ILE A 255 7.52 -23.66 32.84
C ILE A 255 6.34 -24.53 32.41
N PRO A 256 6.06 -25.66 33.09
CA PRO A 256 4.94 -26.52 32.75
C PRO A 256 3.59 -25.79 32.70
N VAL A 257 2.71 -26.21 31.77
CA VAL A 257 1.42 -25.54 31.46
C VAL A 257 0.55 -25.34 32.69
N GLN A 258 0.52 -26.31 33.62
CA GLN A 258 -0.26 -26.23 34.87
C GLN A 258 0.17 -25.11 35.82
N PHE A 259 1.37 -24.55 35.62
CA PHE A 259 1.92 -23.47 36.44
C PHE A 259 1.82 -22.10 35.75
N GLN A 260 1.23 -22.04 34.56
CA GLN A 260 1.10 -20.82 33.77
C GLN A 260 -0.29 -20.19 33.94
N ARG A 261 -0.33 -18.92 34.35
CA ARG A 261 -1.53 -18.09 34.25
C ARG A 261 -1.25 -16.84 33.42
N PHE A 262 -2.00 -16.66 32.32
CA PHE A 262 -1.83 -15.49 31.46
C PHE A 262 -2.83 -14.40 31.82
N TRP A 263 -2.35 -13.15 31.80
CA TRP A 263 -3.15 -11.95 31.96
C TRP A 263 -3.16 -11.13 30.68
N ILE A 264 -4.33 -10.60 30.34
CA ILE A 264 -4.45 -9.62 29.25
C ILE A 264 -3.87 -8.30 29.70
N TRP A 265 -3.02 -7.73 28.85
CA TRP A 265 -2.53 -6.37 29.01
C TRP A 265 -3.51 -5.38 28.37
N ALA A 266 -3.90 -4.33 29.10
CA ALA A 266 -4.82 -3.31 28.60
C ALA A 266 -4.21 -1.91 28.72
N LYS A 267 -4.55 -1.04 27.74
CA LYS A 267 -4.27 0.39 27.81
C LYS A 267 -5.29 1.06 28.72
N ARG A 268 -4.83 1.87 29.67
CA ARG A 268 -5.64 2.71 30.53
C ARG A 268 -5.88 4.09 29.90
N GLN A 269 -6.82 4.85 30.45
CA GLN A 269 -7.14 6.21 30.00
C GLN A 269 -5.92 7.15 30.04
N ASN A 270 -5.03 6.98 31.01
CA ASN A 270 -3.77 7.75 31.12
C ASN A 270 -2.65 7.25 30.18
N HIS A 271 -3.00 6.52 29.12
CA HIS A 271 -2.08 5.97 28.12
C HIS A 271 -1.04 4.95 28.64
N THR A 272 -1.14 4.50 29.89
CA THR A 272 -0.29 3.44 30.42
C THR A 272 -0.84 2.06 30.10
N TYR A 273 0.05 1.07 30.01
CA TYR A 273 -0.31 -0.31 29.75
C TYR A 273 -0.15 -1.12 31.06
N ARG A 274 -1.18 -1.85 31.50
CA ARG A 274 -1.07 -2.74 32.68
C ARG A 274 -1.70 -4.12 32.46
N PRO A 275 -1.23 -5.17 33.16
CA PRO A 275 -2.02 -6.39 33.36
C PRO A 275 -3.37 -6.01 33.96
N ASN A 276 -4.46 -6.43 33.30
CA ASN A 276 -5.82 -6.05 33.66
C ASN A 276 -6.53 -7.21 34.39
N ARG A 277 -6.68 -8.34 33.71
CA ARG A 277 -7.35 -9.53 34.24
C ARG A 277 -6.72 -10.81 33.68
N PRO A 278 -6.86 -11.95 34.38
CA PRO A 278 -6.49 -13.25 33.83
C PRO A 278 -7.39 -13.61 32.64
N LEU A 279 -6.87 -14.45 31.76
CA LEU A 279 -7.66 -15.13 30.73
C LEU A 279 -8.68 -16.06 31.37
N THR A 280 -9.88 -16.11 30.79
CA THR A 280 -10.92 -17.06 31.22
C THR A 280 -10.73 -18.42 30.57
N PRO A 281 -11.25 -19.51 31.15
CA PRO A 281 -11.19 -20.83 30.51
C PRO A 281 -11.81 -20.86 29.11
N GLN A 282 -12.85 -20.05 28.86
CA GLN A 282 -13.47 -19.94 27.54
C GLN A 282 -12.53 -19.25 26.53
N GLU A 283 -11.78 -18.25 26.97
CA GLU A 283 -10.79 -17.55 26.13
C GLU A 283 -9.58 -18.44 25.83
N GLU A 284 -9.11 -19.23 26.81
CA GLU A 284 -8.02 -20.19 26.62
C GLU A 284 -8.40 -21.38 25.74
N ALA A 285 -9.70 -21.65 25.58
CA ALA A 285 -10.21 -22.68 24.67
C ALA A 285 -10.30 -22.22 23.20
N GLN A 286 -10.03 -20.95 22.91
CA GLN A 286 -10.08 -20.39 21.56
C GLN A 286 -8.72 -20.45 20.85
N SER A 287 -8.75 -20.20 19.53
CA SER A 287 -7.53 -19.97 18.77
C SER A 287 -6.86 -18.64 19.15
N VAL A 288 -5.54 -18.56 19.00
CA VAL A 288 -4.75 -17.34 19.25
C VAL A 288 -5.30 -16.15 18.47
N GLY A 289 -5.72 -16.37 17.22
CA GLY A 289 -6.28 -15.33 16.36
C GLY A 289 -7.58 -14.75 16.90
N GLN A 290 -8.50 -15.61 17.33
CA GLN A 290 -9.77 -15.20 17.94
C GLN A 290 -9.54 -14.47 19.27
N LEU A 291 -8.65 -15.01 20.11
CA LEU A 291 -8.30 -14.38 21.39
C LEU A 291 -7.75 -12.96 21.19
N ARG A 292 -6.91 -12.77 20.18
CA ARG A 292 -6.37 -11.45 19.78
C ARG A 292 -7.47 -10.49 19.36
N GLU A 293 -8.50 -10.95 18.64
CA GLU A 293 -9.61 -10.10 18.20
C GLU A 293 -10.49 -9.67 19.38
N VAL A 294 -10.82 -10.59 20.28
CA VAL A 294 -11.64 -10.31 21.47
C VAL A 294 -10.91 -9.35 22.44
N SER A 295 -9.59 -9.49 22.56
CA SER A 295 -8.76 -8.66 23.43
C SER A 295 -8.56 -7.22 22.89
N ASN A 296 -8.73 -6.99 21.58
CA ASN A 296 -8.41 -5.71 20.94
C ASN A 296 -9.65 -4.89 20.57
N LYS A 297 -10.24 -4.18 21.55
CA LYS A 297 -11.24 -3.13 21.26
C LYS A 297 -10.64 -1.87 20.61
N THR A 298 -9.31 -1.75 20.62
CA THR A 298 -8.54 -0.71 19.94
C THR A 298 -7.59 -1.42 18.99
N HIS A 299 -7.47 -0.95 17.74
CA HIS A 299 -6.81 -1.56 16.57
C HIS A 299 -5.30 -1.93 16.70
N ASN A 300 -4.80 -2.31 17.89
CA ASN A 300 -3.42 -2.73 18.04
C ASN A 300 -3.24 -4.15 17.51
N ALA A 301 -2.28 -4.31 16.60
CA ALA A 301 -2.11 -5.56 15.85
C ALA A 301 -1.47 -6.71 16.66
N GLU A 302 -1.18 -6.53 17.94
CA GLU A 302 -0.37 -7.45 18.75
C GLU A 302 -1.11 -7.89 20.01
N LEU A 303 -1.06 -9.18 20.33
CA LEU A 303 -1.57 -9.72 21.59
C LEU A 303 -0.47 -9.60 22.65
N LYS A 304 -0.72 -8.84 23.71
CA LYS A 304 0.24 -8.59 24.80
C LYS A 304 -0.25 -9.29 26.06
N LEU A 305 0.58 -10.16 26.62
CA LEU A 305 0.25 -10.98 27.77
C LEU A 305 1.30 -10.82 28.88
N PHE A 306 0.84 -10.92 30.13
CA PHE A 306 1.71 -11.12 31.29
C PHE A 306 1.58 -12.56 31.77
N LEU A 307 2.70 -13.26 31.94
CA LEU A 307 2.75 -14.62 32.45
C LEU A 307 2.99 -14.59 33.97
N GLU A 308 1.96 -14.92 34.73
CA GLU A 308 2.02 -15.14 36.17
C GLU A 308 2.55 -16.55 36.46
N ILE A 309 3.64 -16.60 37.23
CA ILE A 309 4.26 -17.82 37.73
C ILE A 309 4.36 -17.68 39.25
N GLU A 310 3.79 -18.64 39.98
CA GLU A 310 3.85 -18.65 41.44
C GLU A 310 4.96 -19.60 41.87
N LEU A 311 5.82 -19.18 42.80
CA LEU A 311 6.93 -19.97 43.31
C LEU A 311 6.64 -20.44 44.74
N GLY A 312 6.87 -21.73 45.00
CA GLY A 312 6.80 -22.34 46.32
C GLY A 312 7.97 -21.92 47.22
N LEU A 313 7.95 -22.39 48.47
CA LEU A 313 9.01 -22.13 49.47
C LEU A 313 10.37 -22.71 49.04
N ASP A 314 10.36 -23.71 48.17
CA ASP A 314 11.50 -24.37 47.56
C ASP A 314 11.94 -23.71 46.24
N LEU A 315 11.34 -22.57 45.87
CA LEU A 315 11.54 -21.86 44.60
C LEU A 315 11.10 -22.66 43.37
N CYS A 316 10.33 -23.74 43.54
CA CYS A 316 9.73 -24.48 42.44
C CYS A 316 8.40 -23.84 42.02
N PRO A 317 8.06 -23.82 40.71
CA PRO A 317 6.75 -23.37 40.26
C PRO A 317 5.61 -24.19 40.87
N ILE A 318 4.60 -23.51 41.38
CA ILE A 318 3.37 -24.11 41.92
C ILE A 318 2.15 -23.65 41.12
N ALA A 319 1.07 -24.42 41.21
CA ALA A 319 -0.18 -24.08 40.53
C ALA A 319 -0.71 -22.73 41.05
N PRO A 320 -0.94 -21.74 40.17
CA PRO A 320 -1.44 -20.45 40.60
C PRO A 320 -2.77 -20.61 41.35
N PRO A 321 -2.91 -20.03 42.56
CA PRO A 321 -4.10 -20.24 43.41
C PRO A 321 -5.35 -19.68 42.73
N GLU A 322 -6.52 -20.28 42.97
CA GLU A 322 -7.80 -19.76 42.46
C GLU A 322 -8.03 -18.31 42.90
N LYS A 323 -8.64 -17.50 42.02
CA LYS A 323 -8.88 -16.08 42.26
C LYS A 323 -10.35 -15.77 42.37
N THR A 324 -10.69 -14.96 43.36
CA THR A 324 -12.02 -14.36 43.47
C THR A 324 -12.01 -12.95 42.90
N LYS A 325 -13.18 -12.38 42.63
CA LYS A 325 -13.32 -11.00 42.15
C LYS A 325 -12.82 -9.95 43.16
N GLU A 326 -12.60 -10.36 44.40
CA GLU A 326 -12.07 -9.52 45.47
C GLU A 326 -10.55 -9.46 45.47
N ASP A 327 -9.86 -10.32 44.70
CA ASP A 327 -8.41 -10.34 44.62
C ASP A 327 -7.87 -9.26 43.67
N ILE A 328 -6.97 -8.45 44.19
CA ILE A 328 -6.30 -7.37 43.47
C ILE A 328 -4.81 -7.73 43.33
N LEU A 329 -4.31 -7.70 42.09
CA LEU A 329 -2.88 -7.81 41.81
C LEU A 329 -2.22 -6.44 41.94
N LEU A 330 -1.28 -6.33 42.87
CA LEU A 330 -0.47 -5.13 43.07
C LEU A 330 0.98 -5.41 42.67
N PHE A 331 1.59 -4.46 41.96
CA PHE A 331 3.01 -4.46 41.62
C PHE A 331 3.72 -3.42 42.48
N PHE A 332 4.86 -3.79 43.03
CA PHE A 332 5.59 -2.94 43.97
C PHE A 332 6.92 -2.49 43.38
N LYS A 333 7.12 -1.18 43.40
CA LYS A 333 8.39 -0.54 43.07
C LYS A 333 8.94 0.11 44.35
N LEU A 334 10.23 -0.11 44.60
CA LEU A 334 10.96 0.50 45.70
C LEU A 334 11.86 1.60 45.14
N TYR A 335 11.71 2.82 45.65
CA TYR A 335 12.64 3.91 45.36
C TYR A 335 13.70 3.98 46.47
N ASP A 336 14.96 3.87 46.08
CA ASP A 336 16.12 4.08 46.94
C ASP A 336 16.55 5.55 46.81
N PRO A 337 16.34 6.42 47.83
CA PRO A 337 16.66 7.83 47.74
C PRO A 337 18.16 8.11 47.73
N GLU A 338 18.98 7.23 48.31
CA GLU A 338 20.44 7.40 48.34
C GLU A 338 21.04 7.14 46.95
N LYS A 339 20.52 6.13 46.26
CA LYS A 339 20.95 5.78 44.90
C LYS A 339 20.17 6.50 43.81
N GLN A 340 19.06 7.14 44.16
CA GLN A 340 18.08 7.71 43.22
C GLN A 340 17.56 6.68 42.21
N GLU A 341 17.47 5.42 42.64
CA GLU A 341 17.11 4.28 41.78
C GLU A 341 15.74 3.72 42.15
N LEU A 342 14.96 3.34 41.12
CA LEU A 342 13.70 2.64 41.29
C LEU A 342 13.91 1.16 40.96
N ARG A 343 13.55 0.23 41.85
CA ARG A 343 13.67 -1.22 41.60
C ARG A 343 12.34 -1.93 41.77
N TYR A 344 12.09 -2.94 40.95
CA TYR A 344 10.96 -3.83 41.13
C TYR A 344 11.20 -4.75 42.32
N VAL A 345 10.22 -4.88 43.23
CA VAL A 345 10.32 -5.72 44.43
C VAL A 345 9.26 -6.83 44.46
N GLY A 346 8.62 -7.08 43.31
CA GLY A 346 7.67 -8.16 43.13
C GLY A 346 6.21 -7.70 43.11
N ARG A 347 5.33 -8.70 43.11
CA ARG A 347 3.88 -8.56 43.05
C ARG A 347 3.22 -9.27 44.23
N LEU A 348 2.04 -8.80 44.63
CA LEU A 348 1.26 -9.41 45.71
C LEU A 348 -0.23 -9.40 45.37
N PHE A 349 -0.92 -10.48 45.73
CA PHE A 349 -2.38 -10.51 45.77
C PHE A 349 -2.89 -10.04 47.13
N VAL A 350 -3.84 -9.12 47.10
CA VAL A 350 -4.51 -8.58 48.29
C VAL A 350 -6.01 -8.59 48.07
N LYS A 351 -6.80 -8.66 49.14
CA LYS A 351 -8.25 -8.50 49.03
C LYS A 351 -8.57 -7.02 48.88
N SER A 352 -9.65 -6.70 48.17
CA SER A 352 -10.16 -5.33 48.02
C SER A 352 -10.49 -4.66 49.37
N SER A 353 -10.79 -5.46 50.39
CA SER A 353 -11.04 -5.03 51.76
C SER A 353 -9.77 -4.91 52.63
N SER A 354 -8.60 -5.35 52.15
CA SER A 354 -7.35 -5.36 52.93
C SER A 354 -6.87 -3.94 53.23
N LYS A 355 -6.46 -3.70 54.47
CA LYS A 355 -5.92 -2.39 54.89
C LYS A 355 -4.46 -2.26 54.43
N PRO A 356 -3.98 -1.06 54.06
CA PRO A 356 -2.58 -0.86 53.65
C PRO A 356 -1.54 -1.37 54.65
N ILE A 357 -1.83 -1.31 55.95
CA ILE A 357 -0.94 -1.81 57.01
C ILE A 357 -0.70 -3.33 56.93
N GLU A 358 -1.69 -4.10 56.48
CA GLU A 358 -1.59 -5.55 56.29
C GLU A 358 -0.73 -5.88 55.06
N ILE A 359 -0.83 -5.06 54.02
CA ILE A 359 -0.02 -5.16 52.81
C ILE A 359 1.45 -4.90 53.15
N LEU A 360 1.72 -3.85 53.93
CA LEU A 360 3.07 -3.51 54.41
C LEU A 360 3.69 -4.64 55.24
N ALA A 361 2.91 -5.28 56.12
CA ALA A 361 3.37 -6.41 56.90
C ALA A 361 3.78 -7.61 56.03
N LYS A 362 3.03 -7.88 54.94
CA LYS A 362 3.37 -8.93 53.96
C LYS A 362 4.62 -8.59 53.16
N LEU A 363 4.77 -7.35 52.69
CA LEU A 363 5.95 -6.89 51.95
C LEU A 363 7.23 -6.98 52.78
N ARG A 364 7.17 -6.63 54.07
CA ARG A 364 8.31 -6.76 54.99
C ARG A 364 8.76 -8.21 55.19
N LYS A 365 7.83 -9.17 55.10
CA LYS A 365 8.15 -10.60 55.19
C LYS A 365 8.76 -11.14 53.90
N SER A 366 8.34 -10.62 52.73
CA SER A 366 8.85 -11.08 51.43
C SER A 366 10.11 -10.35 50.97
N SER A 367 10.43 -9.18 51.53
CA SER A 367 11.66 -8.43 51.23
C SER A 367 12.42 -8.11 52.50
N SER A 368 13.51 -8.85 52.74
CA SER A 368 14.47 -8.67 53.84
C SER A 368 15.20 -7.31 53.83
N SER A 369 14.93 -6.46 52.84
CA SER A 369 15.60 -5.17 52.61
C SER A 369 14.76 -3.93 52.95
N LEU A 370 13.53 -4.09 53.46
CA LEU A 370 12.65 -2.96 53.81
C LEU A 370 12.84 -2.53 55.28
N VAL A 371 13.76 -1.59 55.53
CA VAL A 371 13.94 -0.92 56.83
C VAL A 371 12.91 0.22 56.99
N SER A 372 12.65 0.67 58.22
CA SER A 372 11.46 1.37 58.76
C SER A 372 10.87 2.61 58.07
N CYS A 373 11.40 3.15 56.98
CA CYS A 373 10.81 4.31 56.29
C CYS A 373 10.97 4.17 54.78
N VAL A 374 9.95 3.64 54.11
CA VAL A 374 10.00 3.40 52.66
C VAL A 374 8.76 3.95 51.99
N ASN A 375 8.96 4.82 51.01
CA ASN A 375 7.92 5.25 50.07
C ASN A 375 7.63 4.10 49.10
N ILE A 376 6.54 3.37 49.37
CA ILE A 376 6.07 2.29 48.51
C ILE A 376 5.04 2.88 47.55
N LEU A 377 5.36 2.86 46.25
CA LEU A 377 4.40 3.22 45.22
C LEU A 377 3.53 2.01 44.90
N ILE A 378 2.26 2.06 45.31
CA ILE A 378 1.28 1.00 45.04
C ILE A 378 0.62 1.28 43.69
N ILE A 379 0.81 0.40 42.71
CA ILE A 379 0.12 0.48 41.42
C ILE A 379 -0.92 -0.62 41.36
N GLY A 380 -2.19 -0.25 41.59
CA GLY A 380 -3.34 -1.15 41.46
C GLY A 380 -4.14 -0.96 40.17
N PRO A 381 -5.02 -1.91 39.82
CA PRO A 381 -6.08 -1.69 38.85
C PRO A 381 -7.00 -0.55 39.31
N HIS A 382 -7.33 0.34 38.39
CA HIS A 382 -8.44 1.27 38.55
C HIS A 382 -9.71 0.45 38.34
N PHE A 383 -10.53 0.28 39.37
CA PHE A 383 -11.93 -0.10 39.19
C PHE A 383 -12.74 1.17 39.43
N GLU A 384 -13.68 1.43 38.52
CA GLU A 384 -14.72 2.47 38.68
C GLU A 384 -15.54 2.26 39.96
#